data_AF-A0A2E6DUT7-F1
#
_entry.id   AF-A0A2E6DUT7-F1
#
_cell.length_a   1.000
_cell.length_b   1.000
_cell.length_c   1.000
_cell.angle_alpha   90.00
_cell.angle_beta   90.00
_cell.angle_gamma   90.00
#
_symmetry.space_group_name_H-M   'P 1'
#
loop_
_entity.id
_entity.type
_entity.pdbx_description
1 polymer ?
#
loop_
_entity_poly.entity_id
_entity_poly.type
_entity_poly.pdbx_seq_one_letter_code
_entity_poly.pdbx_strand_id
1 'polypeptide(L)'
;MRRRAIVPARLNIIGEHTDYAGGLSLSLAIKPELTLDVTLREDGYIGDSVIVQLWKAAGGGPAELTVASNIPIGKGMSSSAALCVAIVTCANGVVNNLETCLEAQRIEHQVLQTPCGLLDQMAMVFANKDMATLIDFNSNSIEYAPIRDDWRFKLVDSGIHRKLTDVYRIESSRSEIHVSQENERVKSALNSNAITLGKLLNESHESLRGLGVSTTEIDEQVKALQHTQGVLGARMMGGGFGGMILVLVEGSEVLPDIPLVQSSGPVSFEKFL
;
A
#
# COMPACT_ATOMS: atom_id res chain seq x y z
N MET A 1 -30.77 7.75 2.78
CA MET A 1 -29.75 7.54 1.72
C MET A 1 -28.59 6.76 2.30
N ARG A 2 -28.15 5.70 1.63
CA ARG A 2 -26.99 4.90 2.03
C ARG A 2 -25.87 4.98 1.00
N ARG A 3 -24.62 4.88 1.44
CA ARG A 3 -23.42 4.88 0.60
C ARG A 3 -22.50 3.75 1.04
N ARG A 4 -21.83 3.12 0.10
CA ARG A 4 -20.85 2.06 0.36
C ARG A 4 -19.60 2.31 -0.46
N ALA A 5 -18.45 2.21 0.18
CA ALA A 5 -17.15 2.14 -0.49
C ALA A 5 -16.48 0.81 -0.15
N ILE A 6 -15.91 0.14 -1.15
CA ILE A 6 -15.05 -1.03 -0.96
C ILE A 6 -13.67 -0.67 -1.50
N VAL A 7 -12.68 -0.65 -0.63
CA VAL A 7 -11.30 -0.25 -0.93
C VAL A 7 -10.39 -1.47 -0.78
N PRO A 8 -9.67 -1.88 -1.84
CA PRO A 8 -8.72 -2.98 -1.76
C PRO A 8 -7.48 -2.58 -0.95
N ALA A 9 -6.74 -3.55 -0.45
CA ALA A 9 -5.37 -3.37 -0.01
C ALA A 9 -4.47 -3.19 -1.23
N ARG A 10 -3.20 -2.85 -0.98
CA ARG A 10 -2.19 -2.70 -2.02
C ARG A 10 -0.94 -3.50 -1.73
N LEU A 11 -0.26 -3.87 -2.80
CA LEU A 11 1.09 -4.43 -2.82
C LEU A 11 1.98 -3.47 -3.57
N ASN A 12 3.06 -3.02 -2.93
CA ASN A 12 4.14 -2.29 -3.59
C ASN A 12 5.15 -3.32 -4.11
N ILE A 13 5.27 -3.49 -5.44
CA ILE A 13 6.19 -4.47 -6.01
C ILE A 13 7.63 -3.98 -5.76
N ILE A 14 7.90 -2.72 -6.10
CA ILE A 14 9.21 -2.08 -5.98
C ILE A 14 9.04 -0.55 -6.04
N GLY A 15 9.99 0.22 -5.48
CA GLY A 15 9.80 1.66 -5.27
C GLY A 15 9.32 1.98 -3.87
N GLU A 16 9.98 1.44 -2.85
CA GLU A 16 9.68 1.78 -1.46
C GLU A 16 10.44 3.06 -1.08
N HIS A 17 9.89 3.89 -0.19
CA HIS A 17 10.58 5.11 0.28
C HIS A 17 10.92 6.13 -0.82
N THR A 18 10.19 6.13 -1.93
CA THR A 18 10.34 7.07 -3.05
C THR A 18 9.26 8.13 -3.12
N ASP A 19 8.09 7.89 -2.52
CA ASP A 19 6.88 8.68 -2.71
C ASP A 19 6.96 10.09 -2.10
N TYR A 20 7.50 10.22 -0.90
CA TYR A 20 7.75 11.52 -0.28
C TYR A 20 8.92 12.30 -0.91
N ALA A 21 9.66 11.69 -1.85
CA ALA A 21 10.81 12.28 -2.53
C ALA A 21 10.57 12.51 -4.04
N GLY A 22 9.33 12.33 -4.52
CA GLY A 22 8.99 12.50 -5.94
C GLY A 22 9.56 11.42 -6.86
N GLY A 23 9.92 10.25 -6.33
CA GLY A 23 10.43 9.13 -7.12
C GLY A 23 9.33 8.33 -7.82
N LEU A 24 9.65 7.08 -8.15
CA LEU A 24 8.76 6.14 -8.83
C LEU A 24 8.36 5.00 -7.91
N SER A 25 7.18 4.41 -8.16
CA SER A 25 6.80 3.10 -7.61
C SER A 25 6.06 2.27 -8.64
N LEU A 26 6.15 0.95 -8.49
CA LEU A 26 5.35 -0.01 -9.25
C LEU A 26 4.51 -0.81 -8.25
N SER A 27 3.20 -0.64 -8.29
CA SER A 27 2.28 -1.22 -7.30
C SER A 27 1.07 -1.88 -7.95
N LEU A 28 0.26 -2.61 -7.18
CA LEU A 28 -1.07 -3.07 -7.60
C LEU A 28 -2.02 -3.19 -6.41
N ALA A 29 -3.32 -3.13 -6.67
CA ALA A 29 -4.35 -3.46 -5.69
C ALA A 29 -4.57 -4.97 -5.57
N ILE A 30 -4.87 -5.44 -4.36
CA ILE A 30 -5.01 -6.86 -4.02
C ILE A 30 -6.27 -7.12 -3.18
N LYS A 31 -6.76 -8.37 -3.24
CA LYS A 31 -8.09 -8.77 -2.74
C LYS A 31 -8.47 -8.52 -1.27
N PRO A 32 -7.57 -8.47 -0.27
CA PRO A 32 -7.99 -8.03 1.06
C PRO A 32 -8.59 -6.63 0.93
N GLU A 33 -9.79 -6.40 1.45
CA GLU A 33 -10.60 -5.23 1.22
C GLU A 33 -11.18 -4.69 2.54
N LEU A 34 -11.38 -3.39 2.57
CA LEU A 34 -12.11 -2.67 3.59
C LEU A 34 -13.42 -2.16 2.99
N THR A 35 -14.53 -2.44 3.67
CA THR A 35 -15.85 -1.91 3.33
C THR A 35 -16.25 -0.86 4.37
N LEU A 36 -16.63 0.33 3.90
CA LEU A 36 -17.30 1.35 4.70
C LEU A 36 -18.76 1.46 4.23
N ASP A 37 -19.67 1.19 5.15
CA ASP A 37 -21.10 1.45 5.00
C ASP A 37 -21.49 2.73 5.75
N VAL A 38 -22.19 3.62 5.05
CA VAL A 38 -22.65 4.91 5.57
C VAL A 38 -24.15 5.04 5.39
N THR A 39 -24.88 5.29 6.48
CA THR A 39 -26.29 5.69 6.44
C THR A 39 -26.41 7.14 6.88
N LEU A 40 -26.79 8.04 5.98
CA LEU A 40 -26.97 9.45 6.31
C LEU A 40 -28.15 9.63 7.27
N ARG A 41 -28.00 10.55 8.22
CA ARG A 41 -28.95 10.85 9.28
C ARG A 41 -29.38 12.31 9.22
N GLU A 42 -30.48 12.64 9.89
CA GLU A 42 -30.88 14.04 10.11
C GLU A 42 -29.97 14.70 11.15
N ASP A 43 -29.61 13.96 12.20
CA ASP A 43 -28.77 14.43 13.29
C ASP A 43 -27.88 13.32 13.88
N GLY A 44 -26.84 13.78 14.60
CA GLY A 44 -25.91 12.92 15.33
C GLY A 44 -24.98 12.06 14.47
N TYR A 45 -24.07 11.37 15.15
CA TYR A 45 -23.13 10.44 14.55
C TYR A 45 -23.14 9.13 15.33
N ILE A 46 -23.14 8.01 14.61
CA ILE A 46 -23.04 6.66 15.19
C ILE A 46 -21.86 5.95 14.51
N GLY A 47 -20.96 5.35 15.28
CA GLY A 47 -19.78 4.65 14.78
C GLY A 47 -18.61 4.79 15.73
N ASP A 48 -17.49 4.13 15.41
CA ASP A 48 -16.26 4.28 16.17
C ASP A 48 -15.78 5.74 16.20
N SER A 49 -15.22 6.15 17.34
CA SER A 49 -14.83 7.54 17.59
C SER A 49 -13.79 8.08 16.60
N VAL A 50 -12.86 7.24 16.13
CA VAL A 50 -11.83 7.64 15.15
C VAL A 50 -12.44 7.73 13.77
N ILE A 51 -13.33 6.79 13.40
CA ILE A 51 -14.04 6.79 12.12
C ILE A 51 -14.93 8.03 12.00
N VAL A 52 -15.65 8.40 13.07
CA VAL A 52 -16.46 9.63 13.10
C VAL A 52 -15.58 10.89 12.96
N GLN A 53 -14.39 10.90 13.56
CA GLN A 53 -13.44 12.02 13.41
C GLN A 53 -12.94 12.16 11.98
N LEU A 54 -12.53 11.05 11.34
CA LEU A 54 -12.14 11.02 9.92
C LEU A 54 -13.28 11.50 9.02
N TRP A 55 -14.49 10.99 9.25
CA TRP A 55 -15.69 11.38 8.51
C TRP A 55 -15.98 12.87 8.59
N LYS A 56 -15.92 13.45 9.79
CA LYS A 56 -16.07 14.89 10.00
C LYS A 56 -14.95 15.69 9.33
N ALA A 57 -13.71 15.20 9.42
CA ALA A 57 -12.56 15.85 8.80
C ALA A 57 -12.69 15.90 7.28
N ALA A 58 -13.31 14.89 6.65
CA ALA A 58 -13.64 14.86 5.23
C ALA A 58 -14.89 15.69 4.85
N GLY A 59 -15.50 16.42 5.80
CA GLY A 59 -16.70 17.23 5.56
C GLY A 59 -18.04 16.47 5.65
N GLY A 60 -18.03 15.25 6.19
CA GLY A 60 -19.22 14.42 6.34
C GLY A 60 -20.24 14.95 7.35
N GLY A 61 -21.50 15.07 6.92
CA GLY A 61 -22.64 15.41 7.77
C GLY A 61 -23.09 14.27 8.71
N PRO A 62 -24.16 14.45 9.50
CA PRO A 62 -24.69 13.43 10.39
C PRO A 62 -24.86 12.06 9.72
N ALA A 63 -24.29 11.01 10.30
CA ALA A 63 -24.25 9.68 9.70
C ALA A 63 -24.03 8.55 10.72
N GLU A 64 -24.51 7.36 10.36
CA GLU A 64 -24.09 6.09 10.96
C GLU A 64 -23.04 5.44 10.06
N LEU A 65 -21.91 5.05 10.65
CA LEU A 65 -20.69 4.61 9.97
C LEU A 65 -20.31 3.22 10.49
N THR A 66 -20.28 2.23 9.60
CA THR A 66 -19.87 0.86 9.92
C THR A 66 -18.71 0.45 9.02
N VAL A 67 -17.64 -0.08 9.62
CA VAL A 67 -16.47 -0.57 8.88
C VAL A 67 -16.31 -2.06 9.11
N ALA A 68 -16.11 -2.80 8.02
CA ALA A 68 -15.68 -4.18 8.02
C ALA A 68 -14.39 -4.29 7.19
N SER A 69 -13.39 -5.02 7.65
CA SER A 69 -12.13 -5.16 6.93
C SER A 69 -11.56 -6.56 7.15
N ASN A 70 -11.04 -7.16 6.08
CA ASN A 70 -10.17 -8.33 6.15
C ASN A 70 -8.70 -7.97 5.82
N ILE A 71 -8.39 -6.67 5.65
CA ILE A 71 -7.02 -6.17 5.52
C ILE A 71 -6.32 -6.31 6.87
N PRO A 72 -5.18 -7.01 6.96
CA PRO A 72 -4.44 -7.12 8.21
C PRO A 72 -3.99 -5.75 8.75
N ILE A 73 -4.44 -5.43 9.97
CA ILE A 73 -4.12 -4.16 10.63
C ILE A 73 -2.66 -4.15 11.08
N GLY A 74 -1.96 -3.03 10.86
CA GLY A 74 -0.60 -2.81 11.37
C GLY A 74 0.48 -3.67 10.69
N LYS A 75 0.16 -4.30 9.55
CA LYS A 75 1.08 -5.19 8.85
C LYS A 75 1.74 -4.57 7.61
N GLY A 76 1.62 -3.25 7.42
CA GLY A 76 2.15 -2.60 6.21
C GLY A 76 1.31 -2.83 4.95
N MET A 77 0.02 -3.17 5.10
CA MET A 77 -0.96 -3.36 4.01
C MET A 77 -1.93 -2.18 3.81
N SER A 78 -1.55 -0.97 4.24
CA SER A 78 -2.32 0.27 4.02
C SER A 78 -3.72 0.30 4.62
N SER A 79 -4.00 -0.42 5.72
CA SER A 79 -5.34 -0.42 6.29
C SER A 79 -5.83 0.98 6.73
N SER A 80 -4.93 1.88 7.13
CA SER A 80 -5.28 3.27 7.50
C SER A 80 -5.62 4.09 6.25
N ALA A 81 -4.74 4.05 5.24
CA ALA A 81 -4.98 4.72 3.96
C ALA A 81 -6.27 4.20 3.28
N ALA A 82 -6.54 2.90 3.34
CA ALA A 82 -7.76 2.30 2.78
C ALA A 82 -9.02 2.85 3.48
N LEU A 83 -8.98 3.00 4.80
CA LEU A 83 -10.04 3.62 5.58
C LEU A 83 -10.22 5.09 5.18
N CYS A 84 -9.14 5.86 5.05
CA CYS A 84 -9.19 7.26 4.65
C CYS A 84 -9.76 7.43 3.24
N VAL A 85 -9.34 6.60 2.28
CA VAL A 85 -9.91 6.57 0.92
C VAL A 85 -11.41 6.25 0.99
N ALA A 86 -11.82 5.23 1.74
CA ALA A 86 -13.23 4.87 1.87
C ALA A 86 -14.07 6.02 2.43
N ILE A 87 -13.57 6.70 3.47
CA ILE A 87 -14.21 7.86 4.10
C ILE A 87 -14.40 8.99 3.10
N VAL A 88 -13.34 9.38 2.38
CA VAL A 88 -13.41 10.48 1.40
C VAL A 88 -14.35 10.13 0.26
N THR A 89 -14.24 8.91 -0.28
CA THR A 89 -15.12 8.41 -1.34
C THR A 89 -16.59 8.45 -0.91
N CYS A 90 -16.91 8.02 0.32
CA CYS A 90 -18.27 8.07 0.83
C CYS A 90 -18.75 9.48 1.19
N ALA A 91 -17.87 10.39 1.64
CA ALA A 91 -18.23 11.74 2.06
C ALA A 91 -18.54 12.62 0.83
N ASN A 92 -17.63 12.61 -0.14
CA ASN A 92 -17.62 13.56 -1.24
C ASN A 92 -18.16 12.96 -2.55
N GLY A 93 -18.25 11.64 -2.64
CA GLY A 93 -18.38 10.94 -3.92
C GLY A 93 -17.03 10.90 -4.65
N VAL A 94 -16.93 10.10 -5.70
CA VAL A 94 -15.75 10.08 -6.58
C VAL A 94 -15.82 11.29 -7.51
N VAL A 95 -15.04 12.33 -7.23
CA VAL A 95 -14.95 13.54 -8.10
C VAL A 95 -13.79 13.38 -9.09
N ASN A 96 -12.57 13.30 -8.55
CA ASN A 96 -11.31 13.09 -9.26
C ASN A 96 -10.43 12.14 -8.42
N ASN A 97 -9.76 11.18 -9.06
CA ASN A 97 -8.91 10.20 -8.39
C ASN A 97 -7.78 10.86 -7.58
N LEU A 98 -7.09 11.86 -8.15
CA LEU A 98 -5.98 12.52 -7.47
C LEU A 98 -6.47 13.34 -6.28
N GLU A 99 -7.58 14.07 -6.43
CA GLU A 99 -8.19 14.82 -5.33
C GLU A 99 -8.64 13.89 -4.20
N THR A 100 -9.17 12.70 -4.55
CA THR A 100 -9.52 11.66 -3.57
C THR A 100 -8.29 11.21 -2.79
N CYS A 101 -7.16 11.00 -3.47
CA CYS A 101 -5.90 10.60 -2.82
C CYS A 101 -5.35 11.69 -1.90
N LEU A 102 -5.32 12.93 -2.37
CA LEU A 102 -4.83 14.08 -1.61
C LEU A 102 -5.69 14.35 -0.38
N GLU A 103 -7.00 14.26 -0.51
CA GLU A 103 -7.92 14.46 0.60
C GLU A 103 -7.83 13.31 1.61
N ALA A 104 -7.66 12.06 1.15
CA ALA A 104 -7.45 10.91 2.02
C ALA A 104 -6.14 11.04 2.81
N GLN A 105 -5.06 11.46 2.16
CA GLN A 105 -3.79 11.76 2.83
C GLN A 105 -3.95 12.90 3.85
N ARG A 106 -4.67 13.97 3.49
CA ARG A 106 -4.91 15.13 4.37
C ARG A 106 -5.60 14.72 5.67
N ILE A 107 -6.67 13.92 5.59
CA ILE A 107 -7.38 13.46 6.81
C ILE A 107 -6.55 12.45 7.62
N GLU A 108 -5.71 11.65 6.96
CA GLU A 108 -4.77 10.73 7.61
C GLU A 108 -3.72 11.50 8.43
N HIS A 109 -3.12 12.55 7.85
CA HIS A 109 -2.21 13.44 8.55
C HIS A 109 -2.91 14.17 9.70
N GLN A 110 -4.11 14.70 9.48
CA GLN A 110 -4.83 15.51 10.47
C GLN A 110 -5.32 14.68 11.66
N VAL A 111 -5.91 13.51 11.42
CA VAL A 111 -6.62 12.74 12.45
C VAL A 111 -5.75 11.61 12.99
N LEU A 112 -5.01 10.90 12.13
CA LEU A 112 -4.16 9.78 12.54
C LEU A 112 -2.71 10.20 12.82
N GLN A 113 -2.36 11.47 12.54
CA GLN A 113 -1.04 12.04 12.82
C GLN A 113 0.12 11.24 12.19
N THR A 114 -0.14 10.58 11.06
CA THR A 114 0.82 9.71 10.38
C THR A 114 1.40 10.44 9.16
N PRO A 115 2.69 10.82 9.15
CA PRO A 115 3.30 11.54 8.03
C PRO A 115 3.63 10.59 6.87
N CYS A 116 2.59 10.16 6.15
CA CYS A 116 2.71 9.29 4.97
C CYS A 116 2.84 10.09 3.66
N GLY A 117 3.47 9.50 2.64
CA GLY A 117 3.38 9.99 1.26
C GLY A 117 2.07 9.55 0.59
N LEU A 118 2.05 9.49 -0.74
CA LEU A 118 0.84 9.22 -1.54
C LEU A 118 0.76 7.80 -2.10
N LEU A 119 1.79 6.97 -1.89
CA LEU A 119 1.89 5.63 -2.48
C LEU A 119 0.63 4.80 -2.23
N ASP A 120 0.23 4.71 -0.97
CA ASP A 120 -0.85 3.84 -0.55
C ASP A 120 -2.18 4.24 -1.19
N GLN A 121 -2.55 5.51 -1.09
CA GLN A 121 -3.81 6.04 -1.61
C GLN A 121 -3.85 5.91 -3.13
N MET A 122 -2.77 6.29 -3.82
CA MET A 122 -2.70 6.21 -5.29
C MET A 122 -2.71 4.78 -5.80
N ALA A 123 -2.01 3.85 -5.13
CA ALA A 123 -1.99 2.44 -5.52
C ALA A 123 -3.38 1.79 -5.48
N MET A 124 -4.26 2.19 -4.55
CA MET A 124 -5.62 1.65 -4.43
C MET A 124 -6.61 2.35 -5.36
N VAL A 125 -6.51 3.68 -5.50
CA VAL A 125 -7.47 4.49 -6.28
C VAL A 125 -7.21 4.38 -7.79
N PHE A 126 -5.95 4.37 -8.21
CA PHE A 126 -5.55 4.24 -9.61
C PHE A 126 -5.26 2.79 -10.03
N ALA A 127 -5.63 1.79 -9.23
CA ALA A 127 -5.44 0.41 -9.65
C ALA A 127 -6.27 0.08 -10.90
N ASN A 128 -5.71 -0.80 -11.74
CA ASN A 128 -6.43 -1.42 -12.82
C ASN A 128 -6.28 -2.93 -12.68
N LYS A 129 -7.39 -3.65 -12.81
CA LYS A 129 -7.44 -5.08 -12.56
C LYS A 129 -6.44 -5.79 -13.49
N ASP A 130 -5.62 -6.66 -12.92
CA ASP A 130 -4.61 -7.47 -13.62
C ASP A 130 -3.47 -6.64 -14.26
N MET A 131 -3.35 -5.36 -13.89
CA MET A 131 -2.26 -4.46 -14.29
C MET A 131 -1.49 -3.96 -13.06
N ALA A 132 -0.19 -3.76 -13.21
CA ALA A 132 0.61 -2.97 -12.29
C ALA A 132 0.51 -1.48 -12.65
N THR A 133 0.47 -0.64 -11.63
CA THR A 133 0.40 0.82 -11.71
C THR A 133 1.79 1.39 -11.44
N LEU A 134 2.42 1.95 -12.48
CA LEU A 134 3.59 2.80 -12.34
C LEU A 134 3.12 4.20 -11.92
N ILE A 135 3.62 4.68 -10.79
CA ILE A 135 3.31 5.99 -10.24
C ILE A 135 4.57 6.84 -10.23
N ASP A 136 4.51 8.01 -10.85
CA ASP A 136 5.53 9.06 -10.74
C ASP A 136 5.02 10.13 -9.77
N PHE A 137 5.64 10.22 -8.58
CA PHE A 137 5.19 11.12 -7.51
C PHE A 137 5.62 12.58 -7.72
N ASN A 138 6.55 12.85 -8.64
CA ASN A 138 6.94 14.22 -8.97
C ASN A 138 5.89 14.89 -9.87
N SER A 139 5.32 14.14 -10.82
CA SER A 139 4.30 14.61 -11.76
C SER A 139 2.87 14.19 -11.39
N ASN A 140 2.71 13.25 -10.45
CA ASN A 140 1.47 12.52 -10.16
C ASN A 140 0.90 11.79 -11.39
N SER A 141 1.75 11.39 -12.34
CA SER A 141 1.33 10.66 -13.53
C SER A 141 1.26 9.15 -13.29
N ILE A 142 0.37 8.51 -14.06
CA ILE A 142 0.08 7.08 -13.96
C ILE A 142 0.30 6.42 -15.31
N GLU A 143 1.06 5.33 -15.31
CA GLU A 143 1.18 4.40 -16.43
C GLU A 143 0.83 2.99 -15.97
N TYR A 144 0.31 2.17 -16.89
CA TYR A 144 -0.07 0.79 -16.59
C TYR A 144 0.86 -0.17 -17.32
N ALA A 145 1.33 -1.19 -16.61
CA ALA A 145 2.09 -2.30 -17.16
C ALA A 145 1.36 -3.61 -16.88
N PRO A 146 1.29 -4.56 -17.82
CA PRO A 146 0.67 -5.85 -17.56
C PRO A 146 1.43 -6.62 -16.47
N ILE A 147 0.71 -7.22 -15.54
CA ILE A 147 1.32 -8.16 -14.59
C ILE A 147 1.67 -9.42 -15.40
N ARG A 148 2.94 -9.81 -15.38
CA ARG A 148 3.38 -10.98 -16.13
C ARG A 148 2.90 -12.28 -15.49
N ASP A 149 2.60 -13.28 -16.30
CA ASP A 149 2.13 -14.60 -15.83
C ASP A 149 3.15 -15.36 -14.96
N ASP A 150 4.44 -14.99 -15.07
CA ASP A 150 5.52 -15.54 -14.25
C ASP A 150 5.72 -14.79 -12.92
N TRP A 151 5.02 -13.67 -12.69
CA TRP A 151 5.09 -12.94 -11.43
C TRP A 151 4.14 -13.53 -10.39
N ARG A 152 4.69 -14.37 -9.50
CA ARG A 152 3.95 -15.07 -8.46
C ARG A 152 4.34 -14.55 -7.08
N PHE A 153 3.57 -13.60 -6.57
CA PHE A 153 3.85 -12.98 -5.28
C PHE A 153 3.16 -13.72 -4.13
N LYS A 154 3.85 -13.78 -2.99
CA LYS A 154 3.34 -14.18 -1.68
C LYS A 154 3.69 -13.09 -0.66
N LEU A 155 2.86 -12.94 0.36
CA LEU A 155 3.11 -12.00 1.45
C LEU A 155 3.31 -12.79 2.75
N VAL A 156 4.49 -12.65 3.34
CA VAL A 156 4.84 -13.26 4.63
C VAL A 156 4.72 -12.20 5.71
N ASP A 157 3.96 -12.47 6.76
CA ASP A 157 3.93 -11.59 7.93
C ASP A 157 5.19 -11.82 8.78
N SER A 158 5.94 -10.77 9.05
CA SER A 158 7.14 -10.86 9.89
C SER A 158 6.83 -11.12 11.37
N GLY A 159 5.58 -10.92 11.80
CA GLY A 159 5.16 -10.95 13.19
C GLY A 159 5.68 -9.78 14.03
N ILE A 160 6.41 -8.85 13.41
CA ILE A 160 6.96 -7.66 14.06
C ILE A 160 6.07 -6.47 13.71
N HIS A 161 5.37 -5.95 14.72
CA HIS A 161 4.46 -4.82 14.58
C HIS A 161 4.85 -3.72 15.57
N ARG A 162 5.69 -2.79 15.11
CA ARG A 162 6.05 -1.60 15.88
C ARG A 162 5.11 -0.45 15.52
N LYS A 163 4.78 0.41 16.49
CA LYS A 163 4.07 1.65 16.19
C LYS A 163 5.01 2.54 15.37
N LEU A 164 4.51 3.09 14.26
CA LEU A 164 5.18 4.10 13.41
C LEU A 164 5.41 5.45 14.14
N THR A 165 5.52 5.45 15.48
CA THR A 165 5.78 6.64 16.29
C THR A 165 7.22 7.12 16.17
N ASP A 166 8.13 6.24 15.73
CA ASP A 166 9.52 6.61 15.47
C ASP A 166 9.67 6.93 13.99
N VAL A 167 9.40 8.19 13.64
CA VAL A 167 9.86 8.77 12.37
C VAL A 167 11.38 8.85 12.47
N TYR A 168 12.06 7.75 12.17
CA TYR A 168 13.51 7.76 12.05
C TYR A 168 13.87 8.70 10.91
N ARG A 169 14.51 9.82 11.27
CA ARG A 169 14.99 10.80 10.30
C ARG A 169 16.08 10.17 9.45
N ILE A 170 15.72 9.81 8.23
CA ILE A 170 16.66 9.37 7.20
C ILE A 170 17.54 10.57 6.84
N GLU A 171 18.86 10.38 6.80
CA GLU A 171 19.79 11.40 6.30
C GLU A 171 19.48 11.74 4.82
N SER A 172 19.36 13.03 4.48
CA SER A 172 18.98 13.49 3.13
C SER A 172 19.81 12.85 2.01
N SER A 173 21.12 12.77 2.20
CA SER A 173 22.03 12.20 1.20
C SER A 173 21.81 10.70 0.95
N ARG A 174 21.47 9.93 1.99
CA ARG A 174 21.11 8.51 1.84
C ARG A 174 19.78 8.35 1.12
N SER A 175 18.82 9.23 1.44
CA SER A 175 17.52 9.27 0.77
C SER A 175 17.68 9.55 -0.73
N GLU A 176 18.48 10.55 -1.11
CA GLU A 176 18.70 10.90 -2.52
C GLU A 176 19.36 9.76 -3.31
N ILE A 177 20.38 9.11 -2.73
CA ILE A 177 21.05 7.95 -3.36
C ILE A 177 20.06 6.78 -3.50
N HIS A 178 19.31 6.47 -2.45
CA HIS A 178 18.32 5.40 -2.47
C HIS A 178 17.27 5.65 -3.53
N VAL A 179 16.64 6.84 -3.56
CA VAL A 179 15.58 7.19 -4.51
C VAL A 179 16.08 7.11 -5.95
N SER A 180 17.28 7.63 -6.23
CA SER A 180 17.88 7.56 -7.57
C SER A 180 18.05 6.10 -8.04
N GLN A 181 18.63 5.25 -7.19
CA GLN A 181 18.82 3.84 -7.51
C GLN A 181 17.50 3.06 -7.59
N GLU A 182 16.55 3.37 -6.71
CA GLU A 182 15.26 2.73 -6.66
C GLU A 182 14.41 3.05 -7.90
N ASN A 183 14.47 4.30 -8.39
CA ASN A 183 13.81 4.67 -9.64
C ASN A 183 14.33 3.85 -10.83
N GLU A 184 15.64 3.61 -10.91
CA GLU A 184 16.21 2.77 -11.96
C GLU A 184 15.78 1.29 -11.82
N ARG A 185 15.64 0.79 -10.58
CA ARG A 185 15.08 -0.54 -10.33
C ARG A 185 13.61 -0.64 -10.73
N VAL A 186 12.80 0.38 -10.44
CA VAL A 186 11.39 0.46 -10.87
C VAL A 186 11.28 0.41 -12.39
N LYS A 187 12.06 1.23 -13.11
CA LYS A 187 12.09 1.23 -14.58
C LYS A 187 12.54 -0.12 -15.15
N SER A 188 13.54 -0.73 -14.53
CA SER A 188 14.05 -2.06 -14.91
C SER A 188 13.00 -3.16 -14.69
N ALA A 189 12.17 -3.04 -13.65
CA ALA A 189 11.15 -4.03 -13.31
C ALA A 189 10.06 -4.15 -14.39
N LEU A 190 9.65 -3.04 -15.02
CA LEU A 190 8.54 -2.99 -16.00
C LEU A 190 8.62 -4.03 -17.12
N ASN A 191 9.84 -4.36 -17.56
CA ASN A 191 10.08 -5.29 -18.67
C ASN A 191 10.83 -6.56 -18.24
N SER A 192 10.94 -6.80 -16.93
CA SER A 192 11.71 -7.91 -16.37
C SER A 192 10.91 -9.21 -16.29
N ASN A 193 11.56 -10.36 -16.51
CA ASN A 193 10.99 -11.66 -16.15
C ASN A 193 11.09 -11.88 -14.63
N ALA A 194 10.45 -12.93 -14.11
CA ALA A 194 10.42 -13.19 -12.67
C ALA A 194 11.82 -13.35 -12.03
N ILE A 195 12.79 -13.95 -12.74
CA ILE A 195 14.15 -14.12 -12.24
C ILE A 195 14.84 -12.77 -12.07
N THR A 196 14.74 -11.90 -13.07
CA THR A 196 15.32 -10.55 -13.01
C THR A 196 14.60 -9.71 -11.96
N LEU A 197 13.27 -9.77 -11.88
CA LEU A 197 12.51 -9.08 -10.84
C LEU A 197 12.95 -9.52 -9.44
N GLY A 198 13.12 -10.83 -9.22
CA GLY A 198 13.61 -11.38 -7.95
C GLY A 198 14.95 -10.78 -7.51
N LYS A 199 15.89 -10.61 -8.45
CA LYS A 199 17.17 -9.92 -8.19
C LYS A 199 16.96 -8.45 -7.80
N LEU A 200 16.10 -7.72 -8.53
CA LEU A 200 15.77 -6.32 -8.24
C LEU A 200 15.12 -6.17 -6.85
N LEU A 201 14.26 -7.11 -6.44
CA LEU A 201 13.67 -7.13 -5.11
C LEU A 201 14.75 -7.28 -4.03
N ASN A 202 15.72 -8.18 -4.22
CA ASN A 202 16.81 -8.39 -3.27
C ASN A 202 17.73 -7.15 -3.18
N GLU A 203 18.11 -6.57 -4.32
CA GLU A 203 18.92 -5.34 -4.38
C GLU A 203 18.23 -4.16 -3.71
N SER A 204 16.93 -4.01 -3.96
CA SER A 204 16.16 -2.95 -3.33
C SER A 204 16.04 -3.18 -1.81
N HIS A 205 16.00 -4.43 -1.33
CA HIS A 205 15.98 -4.69 0.12
C HIS A 205 17.32 -4.31 0.74
N GLU A 206 18.44 -4.64 0.10
CA GLU A 206 19.76 -4.19 0.54
C GLU A 206 19.87 -2.65 0.58
N SER A 207 19.25 -1.98 -0.39
CA SER A 207 19.17 -0.52 -0.40
C SER A 207 18.39 0.03 0.80
N LEU A 208 17.26 -0.59 1.17
CA LEU A 208 16.50 -0.23 2.38
C LEU A 208 17.27 -0.50 3.67
N ARG A 209 18.09 -1.57 3.72
CA ARG A 209 18.99 -1.84 4.84
C ARG A 209 20.01 -0.71 4.99
N GLY A 210 20.63 -0.28 3.89
CA GLY A 210 21.57 0.86 3.87
C GLY A 210 20.93 2.20 4.24
N LEU A 211 19.64 2.37 3.94
CA LEU A 211 18.84 3.52 4.32
C LEU A 211 18.55 3.58 5.84
N GLY A 212 18.65 2.45 6.53
CA GLY A 212 18.41 2.34 7.97
C GLY A 212 16.93 2.22 8.35
N VAL A 213 16.07 1.79 7.41
CA VAL A 213 14.62 1.61 7.64
C VAL A 213 14.22 0.16 7.94
N SER A 214 15.19 -0.76 7.86
CA SER A 214 15.03 -2.16 8.27
C SER A 214 15.57 -2.40 9.69
N THR A 215 15.42 -3.63 10.17
CA THR A 215 15.91 -4.09 11.48
C THR A 215 16.63 -5.42 11.29
N THR A 216 17.54 -5.77 12.20
CA THR A 216 18.27 -7.03 12.13
C THR A 216 17.33 -8.24 12.04
N GLU A 217 16.24 -8.23 12.80
CA GLU A 217 15.26 -9.31 12.82
C GLU A 217 14.53 -9.45 11.47
N ILE A 218 14.17 -8.35 10.82
CA ILE A 218 13.57 -8.36 9.48
C ILE A 218 14.59 -8.82 8.44
N ASP A 219 15.83 -8.33 8.53
CA ASP A 219 16.91 -8.68 7.60
C ASP A 219 17.20 -10.19 7.63
N GLU A 220 17.21 -10.79 8.82
CA GLU A 220 17.40 -12.23 9.00
C GLU A 220 16.25 -13.04 8.40
N GLN A 221 15.00 -12.61 8.59
CA GLN A 221 13.83 -13.25 7.99
C GLN A 221 13.85 -13.15 6.45
N VAL A 222 14.12 -11.95 5.91
CA VAL A 222 14.20 -11.73 4.47
C VAL A 222 15.33 -12.58 3.88
N LYS A 223 16.50 -12.61 4.52
CA LYS A 223 17.62 -13.46 4.10
C LYS A 223 17.24 -14.94 4.14
N ALA A 224 16.57 -15.42 5.18
CA ALA A 224 16.11 -16.82 5.24
C ALA A 224 15.15 -17.16 4.09
N LEU A 225 14.21 -16.26 3.77
CA LEU A 225 13.32 -16.41 2.62
C LEU A 225 14.08 -16.42 1.30
N GLN A 226 15.05 -15.52 1.10
CA GLN A 226 15.89 -15.49 -0.11
C GLN A 226 16.71 -16.77 -0.34
N HIS A 227 17.05 -17.51 0.73
CA HIS A 227 17.76 -18.79 0.63
C HIS A 227 16.82 -20.00 0.52
N THR A 228 15.50 -19.80 0.56
CA THR A 228 14.53 -20.88 0.43
C THR A 228 14.43 -21.33 -1.03
N GLN A 229 14.48 -22.65 -1.27
CA GLN A 229 14.39 -23.21 -2.61
C GLN A 229 13.08 -22.77 -3.30
N GLY A 230 13.20 -22.27 -4.53
CA GLY A 230 12.08 -21.77 -5.32
C GLY A 230 11.67 -20.33 -5.01
N VAL A 231 12.32 -19.63 -4.07
CA VAL A 231 12.17 -18.18 -3.89
C VAL A 231 13.12 -17.46 -4.85
N LEU A 232 12.57 -16.60 -5.71
CA LEU A 232 13.32 -15.81 -6.68
C LEU A 232 13.86 -14.50 -6.08
N GLY A 233 13.11 -13.94 -5.12
CA GLY A 233 13.53 -12.76 -4.37
C GLY A 233 12.56 -12.43 -3.26
N ALA A 234 13.05 -11.73 -2.24
CA ALA A 234 12.23 -11.26 -1.13
C ALA A 234 12.69 -9.91 -0.61
N ARG A 235 11.74 -9.09 -0.18
CA ARG A 235 11.98 -7.78 0.43
C ARG A 235 10.94 -7.43 1.47
N MET A 236 11.31 -6.61 2.44
CA MET A 236 10.33 -5.90 3.26
C MET A 236 9.43 -4.97 2.40
N MET A 237 8.19 -4.76 2.83
CA MET A 237 7.21 -3.89 2.18
C MET A 237 6.57 -2.93 3.19
N GLY A 238 6.33 -1.68 2.77
CA GLY A 238 5.77 -0.61 3.59
C GLY A 238 6.83 0.21 4.33
N GLY A 239 6.39 1.12 5.21
CA GLY A 239 7.21 2.16 5.84
C GLY A 239 8.32 1.72 6.82
N GLY A 240 8.64 0.42 6.86
CA GLY A 240 9.79 -0.10 7.60
C GLY A 240 9.51 -0.70 8.98
N PHE A 241 10.57 -1.26 9.57
CA PHE A 241 10.61 -1.72 10.97
C PHE A 241 9.60 -2.81 11.38
N GLY A 242 9.07 -3.55 10.42
CA GLY A 242 8.08 -4.60 10.66
C GLY A 242 7.19 -4.84 9.44
N GLY A 243 6.06 -5.51 9.67
CA GLY A 243 5.01 -5.69 8.66
C GLY A 243 5.23 -6.87 7.72
N MET A 244 4.80 -6.74 6.47
CA MET A 244 4.89 -7.80 5.46
C MET A 244 6.26 -7.84 4.77
N ILE A 245 6.65 -9.04 4.40
CA ILE A 245 7.73 -9.33 3.45
C ILE A 245 7.07 -9.79 2.15
N LEU A 246 7.35 -9.07 1.06
CA LEU A 246 7.03 -9.48 -0.29
C LEU A 246 7.98 -10.57 -0.74
N VAL A 247 7.45 -11.68 -1.23
CA VAL A 247 8.21 -12.82 -1.74
C VAL A 247 7.76 -13.15 -3.15
N LEU A 248 8.69 -13.23 -4.08
CA LEU A 248 8.46 -13.70 -5.45
C LEU A 248 8.93 -15.15 -5.55
N VAL A 249 8.07 -16.05 -6.04
CA VAL A 249 8.35 -17.50 -6.08
C VAL A 249 8.29 -18.06 -7.50
N GLU A 250 9.01 -19.16 -7.73
CA GLU A 250 9.00 -19.90 -9.00
C GLU A 250 7.66 -20.57 -9.27
N GLY A 251 6.94 -20.99 -8.23
CA GLY A 251 5.68 -21.74 -8.36
C GLY A 251 4.79 -21.63 -7.13
N SER A 252 3.52 -22.00 -7.27
CA SER A 252 2.52 -21.93 -6.19
C SER A 252 2.84 -22.84 -5.00
N GLU A 253 3.59 -23.90 -5.23
CA GLU A 253 4.02 -24.92 -4.28
C GLU A 253 5.11 -24.45 -3.31
N VAL A 254 5.86 -23.40 -3.68
CA VAL A 254 6.89 -22.80 -2.82
C VAL A 254 6.21 -22.04 -1.69
N LEU A 255 6.55 -22.31 -0.42
CA LEU A 255 5.83 -21.81 0.75
C LEU A 255 4.33 -22.20 0.72
N PRO A 256 4.00 -23.50 0.83
CA PRO A 256 2.67 -24.03 0.52
C PRO A 256 1.55 -23.48 1.42
N ASP A 257 1.87 -23.08 2.65
CA ASP A 257 0.90 -22.56 3.61
C ASP A 257 0.49 -21.09 3.33
N ILE A 258 1.18 -20.44 2.40
CA ILE A 258 0.94 -19.02 2.07
C ILE A 258 0.31 -18.94 0.67
N PRO A 259 -0.87 -18.34 0.52
CA PRO A 259 -1.52 -18.22 -0.78
C PRO A 259 -0.80 -17.25 -1.70
N LEU A 260 -0.97 -17.44 -3.01
CA LEU A 260 -0.57 -16.42 -3.99
C LEU A 260 -1.44 -15.18 -3.84
N VAL A 261 -0.81 -14.02 -4.00
CA VAL A 261 -1.48 -12.73 -4.09
C VAL A 261 -2.35 -12.71 -5.34
N GLN A 262 -3.56 -12.20 -5.20
CA GLN A 262 -4.50 -12.01 -6.29
C GLN A 262 -4.73 -10.52 -6.52
N SER A 263 -4.47 -10.06 -7.75
CA SER A 263 -4.78 -8.70 -8.18
C SER A 263 -6.29 -8.44 -8.09
N SER A 264 -6.65 -7.27 -7.59
CA SER A 264 -8.01 -6.74 -7.57
C SER A 264 -8.14 -5.52 -8.50
N GLY A 265 -9.36 -5.01 -8.62
CA GLY A 265 -9.61 -3.70 -9.24
C GLY A 265 -9.38 -2.54 -8.26
N PRO A 266 -9.69 -1.31 -8.70
CA PRO A 266 -9.62 -0.12 -7.84
C PRO A 266 -10.75 -0.09 -6.80
N VAL A 267 -10.72 0.96 -5.96
CA VAL A 267 -11.85 1.33 -5.11
C VAL A 267 -13.18 1.31 -5.89
N SER A 268 -14.22 0.76 -5.26
CA SER A 268 -15.59 0.80 -5.77
C SER A 268 -16.49 1.63 -4.85
N PHE A 269 -17.51 2.26 -5.44
CA PHE A 269 -18.44 3.14 -4.73
C PHE A 269 -19.87 2.93 -5.22
N GLU A 270 -20.79 2.75 -4.28
CA GLU A 270 -22.22 2.55 -4.53
C GLU A 270 -23.06 3.52 -3.70
N LYS A 271 -24.13 4.03 -4.32
CA LYS A 271 -25.11 4.91 -3.67
C LYS A 271 -26.49 4.27 -3.77
N PHE A 272 -27.13 4.08 -2.62
CA PHE A 272 -28.47 3.52 -2.53
C PHE A 272 -29.45 4.65 -2.18
N LEU A 273 -30.52 4.74 -2.99
CA LEU A 273 -31.62 5.68 -2.77
C LEU A 273 -32.39 5.29 -1.49
#